data_AF-A0A2M8KD78-F1
#
_entry.id   AF-A0A2M8KD78-F1
#
_cell.length_a   1.000
_cell.length_b   1.000
_cell.length_c   1.000
_cell.angle_alpha   90.00
_cell.angle_beta   90.00
_cell.angle_gamma   90.00
#
_symmetry.space_group_name_H-M   'P 1'
#
loop_
_entity.id
_entity.type
_entity.pdbx_description
1 polymer ?
#
loop_
_entity_poly.entity_id
_entity_poly.type
_entity_poly.pdbx_seq_one_letter_code
_entity_poly.pdbx_strand_id
1 'polypeptide(L)'
;MGRHFVSFNELSRAKVLATLYNAAGSNRLIYKYYGDEPMTEAEAEKYLAGSNNQFIDYINGRLIRVSFRGNKIMSVYGYMKISKVIKELRQSGDVNSPVIKSMSRRAKVALANKKKRTDEMAELIKSINMDFIKA
;
A
#
# COMPACT_ATOMS: atom_id res chain seq x y z
N MET A 1 1.03 23.50 4.58
CA MET A 1 0.20 22.33 4.18
C MET A 1 -0.71 21.95 5.35
N GLY A 2 -2.03 21.95 5.15
CA GLY A 2 -2.99 21.62 6.20
C GLY A 2 -2.89 20.15 6.63
N ARG A 3 -3.09 19.90 7.93
CA ARG A 3 -3.23 18.55 8.47
C ARG A 3 -4.56 17.95 8.01
N HIS A 4 -4.54 17.12 6.97
CA HIS A 4 -5.76 16.50 6.42
C HIS A 4 -6.09 15.21 7.16
N PHE A 5 -7.16 15.25 7.96
CA PHE A 5 -7.75 14.06 8.57
C PHE A 5 -8.74 13.39 7.63
N VAL A 6 -8.72 12.06 7.60
CA VAL A 6 -9.67 11.20 6.92
C VAL A 6 -10.51 10.50 7.99
N SER A 7 -11.84 10.57 7.88
CA SER A 7 -12.73 9.79 8.74
C SER A 7 -12.79 8.33 8.27
N PHE A 8 -12.73 7.42 9.23
CA PHE A 8 -12.93 5.98 9.03
C PHE A 8 -14.16 5.47 9.79
N ASN A 9 -15.21 6.28 9.91
CA ASN A 9 -16.49 5.86 10.51
C ASN A 9 -16.90 4.46 9.99
N GLU A 10 -17.46 3.65 10.90
CA GLU A 10 -17.93 2.27 10.67
C GLU A 10 -16.83 1.23 10.43
N LEU A 11 -15.55 1.64 10.49
CA LEU A 11 -14.41 0.72 10.43
C LEU A 11 -13.72 0.62 11.79
N SER A 12 -13.24 -0.58 12.13
CA SER A 12 -12.38 -0.77 13.29
C SER A 12 -11.01 -0.12 13.06
N ARG A 13 -10.39 0.41 14.12
CA ARG A 13 -9.02 0.93 14.05
C ARG A 13 -8.04 -0.15 13.58
N ALA A 14 -8.26 -1.40 13.97
CA ALA A 14 -7.46 -2.54 13.54
C ALA A 14 -7.57 -2.80 12.02
N LYS A 15 -8.77 -2.80 11.43
CA LYS A 15 -8.92 -2.92 9.95
C LYS A 15 -8.17 -1.81 9.23
N VAL A 16 -8.32 -0.58 9.72
CA VAL A 16 -7.64 0.58 9.14
C VAL A 16 -6.12 0.41 9.21
N LEU A 17 -5.58 0.04 10.37
CA LEU A 17 -4.15 -0.16 10.56
C LEU A 17 -3.59 -1.30 9.70
N ALA A 18 -4.25 -2.46 9.69
CA ALA A 18 -3.87 -3.60 8.86
C ALA A 18 -3.81 -3.22 7.38
N THR A 19 -4.84 -2.52 6.90
CA THR A 19 -4.92 -2.09 5.49
C THR A 19 -3.80 -1.10 5.14
N LEU A 20 -3.51 -0.13 6.02
CA LEU A 20 -2.39 0.79 5.81
C LEU A 20 -1.04 0.08 5.79
N TYR A 21 -0.84 -0.89 6.69
CA TYR A 21 0.36 -1.71 6.71
C TYR A 21 0.53 -2.51 5.41
N ASN A 22 -0.56 -3.08 4.89
CA ASN A 22 -0.56 -3.83 3.63
C ASN A 22 -0.33 -2.91 2.42
N ALA A 23 -0.80 -1.66 2.49
CA ALA A 23 -0.57 -0.64 1.46
C ALA A 23 0.86 -0.06 1.47
N ALA A 24 1.53 0.03 2.63
CA ALA A 24 2.85 0.63 2.77
C ALA A 24 3.94 -0.13 2.01
N GLY A 25 3.84 -1.47 2.00
CA GLY A 25 4.89 -2.36 1.50
C GLY A 25 6.17 -2.31 2.34
N SER A 26 7.03 -3.32 2.19
CA SER A 26 8.31 -3.37 2.91
C SER A 26 9.36 -2.45 2.27
N ASN A 27 10.22 -1.86 3.12
CA ASN A 27 11.44 -1.21 2.68
C ASN A 27 12.66 -2.11 2.97
N ARG A 28 12.86 -3.13 2.13
CA ARG A 28 13.91 -4.15 2.30
C ARG A 28 15.34 -3.60 2.19
N LEU A 29 15.51 -2.37 1.69
CA LEU A 29 16.83 -1.71 1.66
C LEU A 29 17.32 -1.35 3.07
N ILE A 30 16.40 -1.03 3.98
CA ILE A 30 16.72 -0.64 5.36
C ILE A 30 16.49 -1.81 6.33
N TYR A 31 15.54 -2.69 6.00
CA TYR A 31 14.99 -3.68 6.92
C TYR A 31 15.03 -5.08 6.32
N LYS A 32 16.24 -5.66 6.22
CA LYS A 32 16.49 -6.97 5.57
C LYS A 32 15.79 -8.15 6.25
N TYR A 33 15.52 -8.05 7.55
CA TYR A 33 14.94 -9.11 8.38
C TYR A 33 13.40 -9.15 8.39
N TYR A 34 12.73 -8.12 7.86
CA TYR A 34 11.28 -8.04 7.92
C TYR A 34 10.64 -8.57 6.63
N GLY A 35 9.65 -9.44 6.80
CA GLY A 35 8.94 -10.12 5.72
C GLY A 35 7.96 -9.22 4.94
N ASP A 36 7.62 -9.67 3.73
CA ASP A 36 6.57 -9.08 2.89
C ASP A 36 5.15 -9.55 3.31
N GLU A 37 5.04 -10.27 4.44
CA GLU A 37 3.81 -10.84 4.94
C GLU A 37 2.74 -9.77 5.23
N PRO A 38 1.48 -10.01 4.83
CA PRO A 38 0.39 -9.12 5.14
C PRO A 38 0.03 -9.17 6.63
N MET A 39 -0.48 -8.06 7.16
CA MET A 39 -1.07 -8.00 8.49
C MET A 39 -2.57 -8.26 8.42
N THR A 40 -3.06 -9.07 9.35
CA THR A 40 -4.48 -9.34 9.60
C THR A 40 -5.08 -8.31 10.57
N GLU A 41 -6.41 -8.24 10.65
CA GLU A 41 -7.09 -7.40 11.65
C GLU A 41 -6.72 -7.81 13.08
N ALA A 42 -6.68 -9.11 13.38
CA ALA A 42 -6.36 -9.60 14.73
C ALA A 42 -4.95 -9.22 15.18
N GLU A 43 -3.98 -9.24 14.27
CA GLU A 43 -2.61 -8.78 14.56
C GLU A 43 -2.56 -7.26 14.78
N ALA A 44 -3.28 -6.49 13.96
CA ALA A 44 -3.39 -5.05 14.13
C ALA A 44 -4.05 -4.68 15.47
N GLU A 45 -5.05 -5.45 15.91
CA GLU A 45 -5.68 -5.27 17.23
C GLU A 45 -4.68 -5.47 18.36
N LYS A 46 -3.83 -6.51 18.29
CA LYS A 46 -2.75 -6.73 19.27
C LYS A 46 -1.76 -5.57 19.31
N TYR A 47 -1.41 -5.01 18.13
CA TYR A 47 -0.56 -3.82 18.05
C TYR A 47 -1.18 -2.59 18.72
N LEU A 48 -2.49 -2.41 18.56
CA LEU A 48 -3.22 -1.30 19.16
C LEU A 48 -3.43 -1.50 20.67
N ALA A 49 -3.65 -2.73 21.13
CA ALA A 49 -3.85 -3.04 22.55
C ALA A 49 -2.62 -2.74 23.42
N GLY A 50 -1.42 -2.95 22.87
CA GLY A 50 -0.17 -2.71 23.59
C GLY A 50 0.26 -1.24 23.65
N SER A 51 -0.53 -0.31 23.14
CA SER A 51 -0.05 1.05 22.92
C SER A 51 -1.11 2.14 23.05
N ASN A 52 -0.77 3.23 23.75
CA ASN A 52 -1.54 4.48 23.73
C ASN A 52 -1.40 5.21 22.37
N ASN A 53 -1.16 4.46 21.28
CA ASN A 53 -0.69 4.95 19.98
C ASN A 53 -1.77 5.76 19.25
N GLN A 54 -1.87 7.03 19.64
CA GLN A 54 -2.32 8.09 18.75
C GLN A 54 -1.35 8.31 17.59
N PHE A 55 -0.15 7.74 17.63
CA PHE A 55 0.87 7.94 16.61
C PHE A 55 1.62 6.62 16.34
N ILE A 56 1.81 6.29 15.07
CA ILE A 56 2.48 5.08 14.61
C ILE A 56 3.38 5.45 13.44
N ASP A 57 4.70 5.38 13.62
CA ASP A 57 5.67 5.65 12.56
C ASP A 57 5.97 4.42 11.71
N TYR A 58 6.37 3.33 12.36
CA TYR A 58 6.84 2.11 11.71
C TYR A 58 6.20 0.87 12.33
N ILE A 59 5.96 -0.14 11.49
CA ILE A 59 5.57 -1.48 11.90
C ILE A 59 6.34 -2.46 11.03
N ASN A 60 7.08 -3.40 11.63
CA ASN A 60 7.86 -4.43 10.94
C ASN A 60 8.65 -3.90 9.71
N GLY A 61 9.40 -2.81 9.89
CA GLY A 61 10.20 -2.20 8.81
C GLY A 61 9.40 -1.52 7.69
N ARG A 62 8.08 -1.35 7.84
CA ARG A 62 7.22 -0.57 6.96
C ARG A 62 6.97 0.82 7.54
N LEU A 63 7.21 1.85 6.75
CA LEU A 63 6.89 3.23 7.10
C LEU A 63 5.38 3.45 6.88
N ILE A 64 4.63 3.67 7.96
CA ILE A 64 3.20 3.96 7.90
C ILE A 64 2.93 5.44 8.20
N ARG A 65 3.58 5.97 9.25
CA ARG A 65 3.47 7.36 9.71
C ARG A 65 2.06 7.91 9.74
N VAL A 66 1.28 7.45 10.71
CA VAL A 66 -0.11 7.87 10.91
C VAL A 66 -0.39 8.32 12.32
N SER A 67 -1.35 9.22 12.43
CA SER A 67 -1.93 9.60 13.71
C SER A 67 -3.42 9.27 13.77
N PHE A 68 -3.82 8.53 14.80
CA PHE A 68 -5.22 8.25 15.12
C PHE A 68 -5.73 9.26 16.15
N ARG A 69 -6.91 9.84 15.88
CA ARG A 69 -7.63 10.72 16.81
C ARG A 69 -9.12 10.42 16.73
N GLY A 70 -9.60 9.61 17.68
CA GLY A 70 -10.96 9.06 17.63
C GLY A 70 -11.16 8.22 16.36
N ASN A 71 -12.23 8.52 15.61
CA ASN A 71 -12.59 7.91 14.31
C ASN A 71 -11.93 8.60 13.10
N LYS A 72 -10.86 9.38 13.34
CA LYS A 72 -10.11 10.10 12.30
C LYS A 72 -8.66 9.67 12.29
N ILE A 73 -8.09 9.65 11.10
CA ILE A 73 -6.70 9.31 10.87
C ILE A 73 -6.04 10.33 9.95
N MET A 74 -4.75 10.57 10.13
CA MET A 74 -3.98 11.48 9.29
C MET A 74 -2.65 10.85 8.90
N SER A 75 -2.21 11.08 7.66
CA SER A 75 -0.84 10.78 7.25
C SER A 75 0.06 11.91 7.69
N VAL A 76 1.10 11.56 8.42
CA VAL A 76 2.10 12.51 8.88
C VAL A 76 3.03 12.77 7.70
N TYR A 77 3.21 14.02 7.29
CA TYR A 77 4.01 14.40 6.10
C TYR A 77 3.57 13.79 4.75
N GLY A 78 2.36 13.24 4.64
CA GLY A 78 1.79 12.81 3.36
C GLY A 78 2.44 11.57 2.74
N TYR A 79 3.12 10.72 3.52
CA TYR A 79 3.74 9.48 3.02
C TYR A 79 2.74 8.50 2.38
N MET A 80 1.46 8.61 2.72
CA MET A 80 0.43 7.71 2.20
C MET A 80 -0.85 8.46 1.81
N LYS A 81 -1.43 8.07 0.66
CA LYS A 81 -2.77 8.52 0.25
C LYS A 81 -3.85 7.78 1.03
N ILE A 82 -3.99 8.09 2.32
CA ILE A 82 -4.93 7.40 3.23
C ILE A 82 -6.37 7.41 2.72
N SER A 83 -6.82 8.51 2.12
CA SER A 83 -8.18 8.60 1.56
C SER A 83 -8.46 7.50 0.53
N LYS A 84 -7.47 7.16 -0.30
CA LYS A 84 -7.60 6.09 -1.30
C LYS A 84 -7.64 4.71 -0.62
N VAL A 85 -6.80 4.50 0.39
CA VAL A 85 -6.76 3.24 1.16
C VAL A 85 -8.09 2.99 1.87
N ILE A 86 -8.61 4.01 2.56
CA ILE A 86 -9.89 3.90 3.29
C ILE A 86 -11.06 3.71 2.34
N LYS A 87 -11.06 4.40 1.19
CA LYS A 87 -12.08 4.20 0.15
C LYS A 87 -12.10 2.75 -0.34
N GLU A 88 -10.94 2.20 -0.66
CA GLU A 88 -10.82 0.81 -1.11
C GLU A 88 -11.28 -0.17 -0.03
N LEU A 89 -10.85 0.01 1.22
CA LEU A 89 -11.27 -0.83 2.34
C LEU A 89 -12.80 -0.83 2.52
N ARG A 90 -13.46 0.32 2.38
CA ARG A 90 -14.92 0.39 2.44
C ARG A 90 -15.60 -0.35 1.31
N GLN A 91 -15.01 -0.33 0.12
CA GLN A 91 -15.59 -0.95 -1.07
C GLN A 91 -15.39 -2.47 -1.08
N SER A 92 -14.21 -2.94 -0.69
CA SER A 92 -13.87 -4.37 -0.74
C SER A 92 -14.21 -5.11 0.55
N GLY A 93 -14.18 -4.43 1.70
CA GLY A 93 -14.19 -5.06 3.02
C GLY A 93 -12.92 -5.87 3.33
N ASP A 94 -11.95 -5.91 2.42
CA ASP A 94 -10.76 -6.74 2.48
C ASP A 94 -9.50 -5.89 2.69
N VAL A 95 -8.85 -6.11 3.84
CA VAL A 95 -7.59 -5.44 4.23
C VAL A 95 -6.41 -5.82 3.32
N ASN A 96 -6.58 -6.84 2.47
CA ASN A 96 -5.58 -7.42 1.58
C ASN A 96 -5.99 -7.39 0.10
N SER A 97 -6.94 -6.54 -0.29
CA SER A 97 -7.43 -6.49 -1.66
C SER A 97 -6.27 -6.31 -2.67
N PRO A 98 -6.40 -6.83 -3.91
CA PRO A 98 -5.39 -6.64 -4.94
C PRO A 98 -5.03 -5.17 -5.17
N VAL A 99 -6.01 -4.28 -5.04
CA VAL A 99 -5.83 -2.83 -5.15
C VAL A 99 -4.97 -2.31 -4.00
N ILE A 100 -5.23 -2.71 -2.75
CA ILE A 100 -4.40 -2.36 -1.58
C ILE A 100 -2.95 -2.79 -1.77
N LYS A 101 -2.72 -4.06 -2.16
CA LYS A 101 -1.37 -4.59 -2.40
C LYS A 101 -0.62 -3.81 -3.49
N SER A 102 -1.33 -3.39 -4.53
CA SER A 102 -0.78 -2.60 -5.62
C SER A 102 -0.38 -1.16 -5.21
N MET A 103 -0.86 -0.66 -4.06
CA MET A 103 -0.60 0.72 -3.65
C MET A 103 0.84 0.94 -3.15
N SER A 104 1.54 -0.13 -2.77
CA SER A 104 2.92 -0.06 -2.32
C SER A 104 3.83 0.48 -3.42
N ARG A 105 4.84 1.29 -3.05
CA ARG A 105 5.78 1.88 -4.02
C ARG A 105 6.47 0.79 -4.84
N ARG A 106 6.78 -0.35 -4.22
CA ARG A 106 7.40 -1.50 -4.87
C ARG A 106 6.47 -2.17 -5.89
N ALA A 107 5.20 -2.37 -5.56
CA ALA A 107 4.24 -2.93 -6.51
C ALA A 107 4.06 -2.02 -7.73
N LYS A 108 4.08 -0.69 -7.54
CA LYS A 108 4.06 0.28 -8.65
C LYS A 108 5.28 0.17 -9.54
N VAL A 109 6.48 0.05 -8.96
CA VAL A 109 7.72 -0.13 -9.74
C VAL A 109 7.73 -1.47 -10.48
N ALA A 110 7.30 -2.55 -9.83
CA ALA A 110 7.20 -3.86 -10.46
C ALA A 110 6.20 -3.85 -11.64
N LEU A 111 5.05 -3.19 -11.47
CA LEU A 111 4.04 -3.04 -12.53
C LEU A 111 4.57 -2.19 -13.70
N ALA A 112 5.28 -1.10 -13.41
CA ALA A 112 5.91 -0.26 -14.44
C ALA A 112 6.97 -1.03 -15.24
N ASN A 113 7.81 -1.81 -14.56
CA ASN A 113 8.82 -2.64 -15.22
C ASN A 113 8.19 -3.75 -16.07
N LYS A 114 7.10 -4.37 -15.60
CA LYS A 114 6.36 -5.37 -16.38
C LYS A 114 5.78 -4.73 -17.65
N LYS A 115 5.15 -3.56 -17.52
CA LYS A 115 4.57 -2.82 -18.65
C LYS A 115 5.63 -2.48 -19.70
N LYS A 116 6.77 -1.92 -19.27
CA LYS A 116 7.89 -1.59 -20.17
C LYS A 116 8.35 -2.79 -20.98
N ARG A 117 8.50 -3.97 -20.35
CA ARG A 117 8.89 -5.20 -21.06
C ARG A 117 7.85 -5.67 -22.08
N THR A 118 6.56 -5.57 -21.75
CA THR A 118 5.50 -5.91 -22.71
C THR A 118 5.47 -4.95 -23.89
N ASP A 119 5.70 -3.66 -23.66
CA ASP A 119 5.74 -2.65 -24.72
C ASP A 119 6.95 -2.90 -25.64
N GLU A 120 8.14 -3.16 -25.07
CA GLU A 120 9.36 -3.53 -25.82
C GLU A 120 9.18 -4.81 -26.66
N MET A 121 8.52 -5.84 -26.12
CA MET A 121 8.24 -7.07 -26.88
C MET A 121 7.22 -6.85 -28.00
N ALA A 122 6.20 -6.01 -27.79
CA ALA A 122 5.23 -5.68 -28.82
C ALA A 122 5.90 -4.93 -29.99
N GLU A 123 6.83 -4.02 -29.72
CA GLU A 123 7.62 -3.34 -30.75
C GLU A 123 8.52 -4.32 -31.53
N LEU A 124 9.19 -5.24 -30.84
CA LEU A 124 10.02 -6.26 -31.48
C LEU A 124 9.19 -7.15 -32.43
N ILE A 125 8.04 -7.66 -31.99
CA ILE A 125 7.14 -8.47 -32.83
C ILE A 125 6.69 -7.68 -34.06
N LYS A 126 6.38 -6.40 -33.89
CA LYS A 126 5.97 -5.53 -35.01
C LYS A 126 7.10 -5.33 -36.02
N SER A 127 8.35 -5.18 -35.56
CA SER A 127 9.52 -5.06 -36.44
C SER A 127 9.76 -6.33 -37.26
N ILE A 128 9.71 -7.51 -36.62
CA ILE A 128 9.89 -8.81 -37.28
C ILE A 128 8.82 -9.03 -38.36
N ASN A 129 7.55 -8.74 -38.05
CA ASN A 129 6.46 -8.91 -39.00
C ASN A 129 6.55 -7.92 -40.19
N MET A 130 7.09 -6.71 -39.98
CA MET A 130 7.29 -5.76 -41.06
C MET A 130 8.40 -6.19 -42.03
N ASP A 131 9.47 -6.78 -41.53
CA ASP A 131 10.57 -7.27 -42.36
C ASP A 131 10.14 -8.50 -43.17
N PHE A 132 9.25 -9.34 -42.62
CA PHE A 132 8.71 -10.50 -43.31
C PHE A 132 7.72 -10.16 -44.45
N ILE A 133 7.07 -9.00 -44.40
CA ILE A 133 6.14 -8.54 -45.45
C ILE A 133 6.88 -7.82 -46.60
N LYS A 134 8.11 -7.35 -46.36
CA LYS A 134 8.92 -6.62 -47.35
C LYS A 134 9.92 -7.49 -48.13
N ALA A 135 10.03 -8.78 -47.79
CA ALA A 135 10.84 -9.79 -48.48
C ALA A 135 9.97 -10.59 -49.46
#